data_AF-A0A157ZYC8-F1
#
_entry.id   AF-A0A157ZYC8-F1
#
_cell.length_a   1.000
_cell.length_b   1.000
_cell.length_c   1.000
_cell.angle_alpha   90.00
_cell.angle_beta   90.00
_cell.angle_gamma   90.00
#
_symmetry.space_group_name_H-M   'P 1'
#
loop_
_entity.id
_entity.type
_entity.pdbx_description
1 polymer ?
#
loop_
_entity_poly.entity_id
_entity_poly.type
_entity_poly.pdbx_seq_one_letter_code
_entity_poly.pdbx_strand_id
1 'polypeptide(L)' 'MSSDTNVPESGKPAEHSDNEKSKLPERDDEGRKQGPNDRPGKQSGEGEAPVG' A
#
# COMPACT_ATOMS: atom_id res chain seq x y z
N MET A 1 27.16 3.94 6.08
CA MET A 1 25.80 4.18 5.58
C MET A 1 24.96 4.53 6.79
N SER A 2 24.78 5.82 7.06
CA SER A 2 24.01 6.28 8.21
C SER A 2 22.55 5.97 7.94
N SER A 3 21.96 5.11 8.75
CA SER A 3 20.52 4.86 8.79
C SER A 3 19.86 6.10 9.39
N ASP A 4 19.44 7.03 8.53
CA ASP A 4 18.50 8.09 8.89
C ASP A 4 17.13 7.48 9.19
N THR A 5 17.05 6.75 10.29
CA THR A 5 15.77 6.38 10.88
C THR A 5 15.26 7.63 11.57
N ASN A 6 14.44 8.41 10.88
CA ASN A 6 13.62 9.46 11.47
C ASN A 6 12.58 8.80 12.39
N VAL A 7 13.03 8.30 13.54
CA VAL A 7 12.16 7.91 14.65
C VAL A 7 12.00 9.16 15.49
N PRO A 8 10.83 9.81 15.52
CA PRO A 8 10.60 10.85 16.51
C PRO A 8 10.77 10.23 17.90
N GLU A 9 11.84 10.61 18.61
CA GLU A 9 12.30 10.04 19.90
C GLU A 9 11.32 10.21 21.08
N SER A 10 10.10 10.67 20.84
CA SER A 10 9.01 10.69 21.81
C SER A 10 7.67 10.64 21.07
N GLY A 11 7.62 9.79 20.05
CA GLY A 11 6.52 9.71 19.10
C GLY A 11 5.25 9.20 19.75
N LYS A 12 4.43 10.12 20.27
CA LYS A 12 3.00 9.85 20.38
C LYS A 12 2.55 9.30 19.02
N PRO A 13 1.77 8.21 18.99
CA PRO A 13 1.23 7.73 17.73
C PRO A 13 0.51 8.90 17.06
N ALA A 14 0.73 9.07 15.76
CA ALA A 14 0.04 10.11 15.02
C ALA A 14 -1.46 9.88 15.16
N GLU A 15 -2.18 10.88 15.67
CA GLU A 15 -3.64 10.83 15.71
C GLU A 15 -4.18 11.16 14.32
N HIS A 16 -4.56 10.12 13.58
CA HIS A 16 -5.24 10.27 12.29
C HIS A 16 -6.71 10.58 12.55
N SER A 17 -7.24 11.60 11.86
CA SER A 17 -8.65 11.93 11.93
C SER A 17 -9.40 11.18 10.83
N ASP A 18 -9.96 10.02 11.12
CA ASP A 18 -10.71 9.20 10.14
C ASP A 18 -12.20 9.61 10.09
N ASN A 19 -12.45 10.91 9.98
CA ASN A 19 -13.81 11.46 9.89
C ASN A 19 -14.25 11.68 8.42
N GLU A 20 -15.50 12.11 8.21
CA GLU A 20 -16.03 12.34 6.85
C GLU A 20 -15.22 13.33 6.00
N LYS A 21 -14.50 14.26 6.62
CA LYS A 21 -13.64 15.23 5.92
C LYS A 21 -12.35 14.61 5.40
N SER A 22 -11.92 13.50 5.98
CA SER A 22 -10.74 12.74 5.54
C SER A 22 -11.08 11.64 4.53
N LYS A 23 -12.36 11.41 4.25
CA LYS A 23 -12.76 10.40 3.27
C LYS A 23 -12.23 10.79 1.89
N LEU A 24 -11.45 9.89 1.29
CA LEU A 24 -11.04 10.05 -0.10
C LEU A 24 -12.28 10.08 -1.01
N PRO A 25 -12.25 10.86 -2.09
CA PRO A 25 -13.36 10.90 -3.04
C PRO A 25 -13.61 9.52 -3.66
N GLU A 26 -14.84 9.31 -4.14
CA GLU A 26 -15.20 8.07 -4.82
C GLU A 26 -14.26 7.85 -6.01
N ARG A 27 -13.67 6.65 -6.06
CA ARG A 27 -12.74 6.26 -7.11
C ARG A 27 -13.39 5.17 -7.94
N ASP A 28 -13.60 5.45 -9.22
CA ASP A 28 -14.03 4.43 -10.19
C ASP A 28 -12.82 3.55 -10.55
N ASP A 29 -12.47 2.64 -9.64
CA ASP A 29 -11.33 1.72 -9.77
C ASP A 29 -11.71 0.41 -10.48
N GLU A 30 -13.02 0.10 -10.61
CA GLU A 30 -13.53 -1.17 -11.16
C GLU A 30 -13.15 -1.37 -12.63
N GLY A 31 -13.21 -0.31 -13.44
CA GLY A 31 -12.86 -0.33 -14.86
C GLY A 31 -11.40 0.02 -15.19
N ARG A 32 -10.57 0.32 -14.18
CA ARG A 32 -9.17 0.70 -14.45
C ARG A 32 -8.35 -0.50 -14.88
N LYS A 33 -7.34 -0.26 -15.71
CA LYS A 33 -6.31 -1.26 -16.03
C LYS A 33 -5.49 -1.53 -14.77
N GLN A 34 -5.94 -2.50 -13.99
CA GLN A 34 -5.25 -3.05 -12.83
C GLN A 34 -4.05 -3.87 -13.33
N GLY A 35 -2.87 -3.62 -12.77
CA GLY A 35 -1.69 -4.43 -13.04
C GLY A 35 -1.79 -5.81 -12.38
N PRO A 36 -0.90 -6.75 -12.72
CA PRO A 36 -0.83 -8.06 -12.05
C PRO A 36 -0.56 -7.92 -10.53
N ASN A 37 0.06 -6.82 -10.10
CA ASN A 37 0.29 -6.51 -8.68
C ASN A 37 -1.00 -6.15 -7.94
N ASP A 38 -1.99 -5.58 -8.63
CA ASP A 38 -3.27 -5.20 -8.05
C ASP A 38 -4.22 -6.40 -7.93
N ARG A 39 -3.93 -7.47 -8.68
CA ARG A 39 -4.60 -8.78 -8.61
C ARG A 39 -3.56 -9.87 -8.34
N PRO A 40 -2.94 -9.88 -7.15
CA PRO A 40 -1.99 -10.93 -6.81
C PRO A 40 -2.68 -12.29 -6.92
N GLY A 41 -1.93 -13.28 -7.42
CA GLY A 41 -2.38 -14.66 -7.51
C GLY A 41 -2.87 -15.20 -6.16
N LYS A 42 -3.73 -16.22 -6.20
CA LYS A 42 -4.21 -16.87 -4.98
C LYS A 42 -3.12 -17.73 -4.35
N GLN A 43 -2.12 -18.11 -5.14
CA GLN A 43 -1.01 -18.93 -4.70
C GLN A 43 0.32 -18.22 -4.99
N SER A 44 1.28 -18.40 -4.08
CA SER A 44 2.64 -17.93 -4.28
C SER A 44 3.25 -18.57 -5.54
N GLY A 45 3.91 -17.77 -6.38
CA GLY A 45 4.49 -18.22 -7.66
C GLY A 45 3.54 -18.14 -8.87
N GLU A 46 2.25 -17.82 -8.69
CA GLU A 46 1.36 -17.56 -9.83
C GLU A 46 1.75 -16.25 -10.54
N GLY A 47 2.29 -16.35 -11.75
CA GLY A 47 2.74 -15.21 -12.55
C GLY A 47 4.22 -14.87 -12.42
N GLU A 48 4.97 -15.61 -11.60
CA GLU A 48 6.43 -15.51 -11.55
C GLU A 48 7.04 -16.31 -12.71
N ALA A 49 8.04 -15.73 -13.39
CA ALA A 49 8.76 -16.43 -14.45
C ALA A 49 9.58 -17.58 -13.84
N PRO A 50 9.62 -18.78 -14.46
CA PRO A 50 10.39 -19.89 -13.95
C PRO A 50 11.88 -19.51 -13.94
N VAL A 51 12.52 -19.66 -12.78
CA VAL A 51 13.98 -19.59 -12.67
C VAL A 51 14.53 -20.96 -13.08
N GLY A 52 15.21 -21.01 -14.22
CA GLY A 52 15.89 -22.19 -14.74
C GLY A 52 17.38 -22.16 -14.42
#